data_AF-A0A960EF85-F1
#
_entry.id   AF-A0A960EF85-F1
#
_cell.length_a   1.000
_cell.length_b   1.000
_cell.length_c   1.000
_cell.angle_alpha   90.00
_cell.angle_beta   90.00
_cell.angle_gamma   90.00
#
_symmetry.space_group_name_H-M   'P 1'
#
loop_
_entity.id
_entity.type
_entity.pdbx_description
1 polymer ?
#
loop_
_entity_poly.entity_id
_entity_poly.type
_entity_poly.pdbx_seq_one_letter_code
_entity_poly.pdbx_strand_id
1 'polypeptide(L)' 'LGAIGDPAGLPAILAATGDKATVRRRAVLALAPFEGPEVDRALARALEDRDWQVRQAAEDLTDPEH' A
#
# COMPACT_ATOMS: atom_id res chain seq x y z
N LEU A 1 17.11 -2.01 -11.03
CA LEU A 1 17.28 -1.39 -9.70
C LEU A 1 16.36 -0.17 -9.65
N GLY A 2 15.05 -0.41 -9.46
CA GLY A 2 14.05 0.65 -9.39
C GLY A 2 14.06 1.28 -8.01
N ALA A 3 14.49 2.52 -7.93
CA ALA A 3 14.63 3.26 -6.69
C ALA A 3 13.27 3.42 -6.01
N ILE A 4 13.24 3.02 -4.74
CA ILE A 4 12.22 3.35 -3.78
C ILE A 4 12.27 4.88 -3.60
N GLY A 5 11.20 5.60 -3.99
CA GLY A 5 11.02 7.00 -3.60
C GLY A 5 11.02 8.05 -4.71
N ASP A 6 10.75 7.73 -5.98
CA ASP A 6 10.38 8.76 -6.95
C ASP A 6 8.91 9.20 -6.68
N PRO A 7 8.57 10.50 -6.55
CA PRO A 7 7.18 10.98 -6.45
C PRO A 7 6.33 10.69 -7.69
N ALA A 8 6.94 10.39 -8.85
CA ALA A 8 6.25 9.76 -9.99
C ALA A 8 5.85 8.29 -9.71
N GLY A 9 6.31 7.74 -8.59
CA GLY A 9 6.07 6.39 -8.13
C GLY A 9 4.71 6.19 -7.48
N LEU A 10 4.05 7.23 -6.93
CA LEU A 10 2.74 7.04 -6.28
C LEU A 10 1.70 6.43 -7.23
N PRO A 11 1.51 6.92 -8.48
CA PRO A 11 0.63 6.25 -9.45
C PRO A 11 1.02 4.79 -9.73
N ALA A 12 2.32 4.49 -9.80
CA ALA A 12 2.81 3.13 -10.03
C ALA A 12 2.58 2.22 -8.82
N ILE A 13 2.75 2.73 -7.60
CA ILE A 13 2.48 2.02 -6.35
C ILE A 13 0.98 1.76 -6.23
N LEU A 14 0.13 2.76 -6.49
CA LEU A 14 -1.32 2.60 -6.51
C LEU A 14 -1.76 1.54 -7.52
N ALA A 15 -1.18 1.51 -8.72
CA ALA A 15 -1.45 0.46 -9.70
C ALA A 15 -1.03 -0.93 -9.19
N ALA A 16 0.11 -1.03 -8.51
CA ALA A 16 0.63 -2.27 -7.95
C ALA A 16 -0.24 -2.83 -6.80
N THR A 17 -1.11 -2.01 -6.19
CA THR A 17 -2.12 -2.51 -5.22
C THR A 17 -3.18 -3.41 -5.85
N GLY A 18 -3.26 -3.50 -7.19
CA GLY A 18 -4.14 -4.43 -7.92
C GLY A 18 -3.46 -5.69 -8.44
N ASP A 19 -2.16 -5.88 -8.23
CA ASP A 19 -1.37 -6.99 -8.80
C ASP A 19 -1.53 -8.30 -7.99
N LYS A 20 -0.63 -9.27 -8.15
CA LYS A 20 -0.55 -10.50 -7.36
C LYS A 20 -0.23 -10.21 -5.89
N ALA A 21 -0.63 -11.11 -5.00
CA ALA A 21 -0.62 -10.87 -3.56
C ALA A 21 0.74 -10.40 -3.00
N THR A 22 1.84 -10.99 -3.47
CA THR A 22 3.20 -10.61 -3.05
C THR A 22 3.61 -9.20 -3.48
N VAL A 23 3.04 -8.69 -4.58
CA VAL A 23 3.25 -7.33 -5.06
C VAL A 23 2.31 -6.37 -4.35
N ARG A 24 1.03 -6.72 -4.16
CA ARG A 24 0.07 -5.88 -3.41
C ARG A 24 0.58 -5.54 -2.03
N ARG A 25 1.09 -6.53 -1.28
CA ARG A 25 1.68 -6.32 0.05
C ARG A 25 2.81 -5.29 0.01
N ARG A 26 3.73 -5.42 -0.95
CA ARG A 26 4.85 -4.47 -1.11
C ARG A 26 4.37 -3.08 -1.49
N ALA A 27 3.35 -2.99 -2.33
CA ALA A 27 2.76 -1.73 -2.73
C ALA A 27 2.12 -1.02 -1.52
N VAL A 28 1.35 -1.73 -0.70
CA VAL A 28 0.76 -1.19 0.53
C VAL A 28 1.83 -0.64 1.47
N LEU A 29 2.88 -1.40 1.75
CA LEU A 29 4.01 -0.91 2.57
C LEU A 29 4.71 0.31 1.97
N ALA A 30 4.80 0.38 0.64
CA ALA A 30 5.40 1.52 -0.05
C ALA A 30 4.53 2.78 -0.02
N LEU A 31 3.26 2.69 0.40
CA LEU A 31 2.38 3.85 0.62
C LEU A 31 2.69 4.60 1.91
N ALA A 32 3.49 4.03 2.83
CA ALA A 32 3.78 4.63 4.14
C ALA A 32 4.23 6.12 4.14
N PRO A 33 5.08 6.59 3.21
CA PRO A 33 5.48 7.99 3.19
C PRO A 33 4.51 8.90 2.40
N PHE A 34 3.41 8.36 1.89
CA PHE A 34 2.43 9.09 1.08
C PHE A 34 1.14 9.32 1.86
N GLU A 35 0.51 10.46 1.61
CA GLU A 35 -0.77 10.84 2.20
C GLU A 35 -1.70 11.32 1.09
N GLY A 36 -3.01 11.25 1.34
CA GLY A 36 -4.03 11.80 0.45
C GLY A 36 -5.16 10.82 0.12
N PRO A 37 -6.23 11.32 -0.52
CA PRO A 37 -7.46 10.56 -0.69
C PRO A 37 -7.29 9.30 -1.54
N GLU A 38 -6.33 9.26 -2.47
CA GLU A 38 -5.99 8.06 -3.23
C GLU A 38 -5.29 7.01 -2.37
N VAL A 39 -4.41 7.43 -1.45
CA VAL A 39 -3.71 6.55 -0.50
C VAL A 39 -4.71 5.97 0.48
N ASP A 40 -5.58 6.80 1.07
CA ASP A 40 -6.62 6.36 2.01
C ASP A 40 -7.54 5.31 1.39
N ARG A 41 -7.96 5.51 0.14
CA ARG A 41 -8.77 4.54 -0.61
C ARG A 41 -8.01 3.25 -0.87
N ALA A 42 -6.71 3.32 -1.16
CA ALA A 42 -5.89 2.14 -1.37
C ALA A 42 -5.71 1.34 -0.08
N LEU A 43 -5.46 2.01 1.05
CA LEU A 43 -5.36 1.39 2.37
C LEU A 43 -6.70 0.77 2.80
N ALA A 44 -7.82 1.47 2.61
CA ALA A 44 -9.15 0.94 2.91
C ALA A 44 -9.46 -0.35 2.13
N ARG A 45 -9.08 -0.41 0.85
CA ARG A 45 -9.20 -1.65 0.05
C ARG A 45 -8.26 -2.75 0.54
N ALA A 46 -7.05 -2.39 0.97
CA ALA A 46 -6.07 -3.34 1.45
C ALA A 46 -6.48 -3.99 2.78
N LEU A 47 -7.22 -3.28 3.65
CA LEU A 47 -7.83 -3.83 4.87
C LEU A 47 -8.86 -4.93 4.58
N GLU A 48 -9.45 -4.95 3.40
CA GLU A 48 -10.42 -5.97 2.94
C GLU A 48 -9.80 -6.99 1.98
N ASP A 49 -8.46 -7.00 1.81
CA ASP A 49 -7.80 -7.89 0.86
C ASP A 49 -7.96 -9.37 1.25
N ARG A 50 -8.15 -10.22 0.24
CA ARG A 50 -8.22 -11.68 0.41
C ARG A 50 -6.97 -12.28 1.07
N ASP A 51 -5.81 -11.65 0.91
CA ASP A 51 -4.56 -12.09 1.51
C ASP A 51 -4.39 -11.43 2.89
N TRP A 52 -4.25 -12.27 3.92
CA TRP A 52 -4.11 -11.79 5.30
C TRP A 52 -2.86 -10.93 5.52
N GLN A 53 -1.77 -11.16 4.76
CA GLN A 53 -0.55 -10.37 4.90
C GLN A 53 -0.70 -8.96 4.31
N VAL A 54 -1.60 -8.78 3.34
CA VAL A 54 -1.94 -7.47 2.80
C VAL A 54 -2.79 -6.69 3.79
N ARG A 55 -3.75 -7.36 4.43
CA ARG A 55 -4.58 -6.76 5.49
C ARG A 55 -3.76 -6.28 6.67
N GLN A 56 -2.88 -7.12 7.20
CA GLN A 56 -1.98 -6.74 8.30
C GLN A 56 -1.09 -5.56 7.93
N ALA A 57 -0.53 -5.54 6.71
CA ALA A 57 0.28 -4.40 6.27
C ALA A 57 -0.50 -3.09 6.17
N ALA A 58 -1.81 -3.16 5.90
CA ALA A 58 -2.67 -1.98 5.90
C ALA A 58 -3.06 -1.57 7.32
N GLU A 59 -3.37 -2.53 8.20
CA GLU A 59 -3.62 -2.30 9.63
C GLU A 59 -2.45 -1.58 10.28
N ASP A 60 -1.22 -2.07 10.08
CA ASP A 60 0.02 -1.46 10.59
C ASP A 60 0.23 0.00 10.14
N LEU A 61 -0.34 0.39 8.99
CA LEU A 61 -0.23 1.76 8.46
C LEU A 61 -1.38 2.67 8.90
N THR A 62 -2.54 2.11 9.20
CA THR A 62 -3.73 2.86 9.64
C THR A 62 -3.86 2.96 11.14
N ASP A 63 -3.15 2.11 11.90
CA ASP A 63 -3.11 2.14 13.36
C ASP A 63 -1.80 2.79 13.83
N PRO A 64 -1.84 4.07 14.27
CA PRO A 64 -0.64 4.78 14.72
C PRO A 64 -0.16 4.36 16.13
N GLU A 65 -0.74 3.33 16.75
CA GLU A 65 -0.58 3.03 18.18
C GLU A 65 0.34 1.83 18.50
N HIS A 66 1.23 1.44 17.58
CA HIS A 66 2.42 0.63 17.89
C HIS A 66 3.72 1.45 17.77
#